data_AF-A0A3B1D550-F1
#
_entry.id   AF-A0A3B1D550-F1
#
_cell.length_a   1.000
_cell.length_b   1.000
_cell.length_c   1.000
_cell.angle_alpha   90.00
_cell.angle_beta   90.00
_cell.angle_gamma   90.00
#
_symmetry.space_group_name_H-M   'P 1'
#
loop_
_entity.id
_entity.type
_entity.pdbx_description
1 polymer ?
#
loop_
_entity_poly.entity_id
_entity_poly.type
_entity_poly.pdbx_seq_one_letter_code
_entity_poly.pdbx_strand_id
1 'polypeptide(L)' 'MEQLIVDSRKLYRLPWNMADNGITWLEPTAQCNLNCYGCYRKNIKNS' A
#
# COMPACT_ATOMS: atom_id res chain seq x y z
N MET A 1 7.78 -4.35 -23.17
CA MET A 1 7.41 -4.41 -21.74
C MET A 1 6.31 -5.44 -21.62
N GLU A 2 6.58 -6.58 -20.98
CA GLU A 2 5.50 -7.50 -20.61
C GLU A 2 4.64 -6.81 -19.55
N GLN A 3 3.35 -6.66 -19.85
CA GLN A 3 2.40 -6.23 -18.84
C GLN A 3 2.26 -7.36 -17.82
N LEU A 4 2.75 -7.13 -16.60
CA LEU A 4 2.44 -7.95 -15.44
C LEU A 4 0.96 -7.75 -15.11
N ILE A 5 0.10 -8.52 -15.76
CA ILE A 5 -1.33 -8.54 -15.48
C ILE A 5 -1.50 -9.15 -14.08
N VAL A 6 -1.86 -8.32 -13.12
CA VAL A 6 -2.11 -8.75 -11.74
C VAL A 6 -3.44 -9.50 -11.69
N ASP A 7 -3.40 -10.76 -11.22
CA ASP A 7 -4.60 -11.59 -11.03
C ASP A 7 -5.40 -11.09 -9.82
N SER A 8 -6.51 -10.39 -10.08
CA SER A 8 -7.35 -9.77 -9.06
C SER A 8 -7.94 -10.77 -8.06
N ARG A 9 -8.09 -12.04 -8.46
CA ARG A 9 -8.63 -13.11 -7.61
C ARG A 9 -7.64 -13.59 -6.54
N LYS A 10 -6.35 -13.26 -6.69
CA LYS A 10 -5.28 -13.61 -5.75
C LYS A 10 -4.88 -12.46 -4.83
N LEU A 11 -5.55 -11.31 -4.93
CA LEU A 11 -5.23 -10.12 -4.14
C LEU A 11 -5.66 -10.23 -2.67
N TYR A 12 -6.63 -11.08 -2.36
CA TYR A 12 -7.19 -11.21 -1.02
C TYR A 12 -7.16 -12.65 -0.55
N ARG A 13 -6.82 -12.85 0.72
CA ARG A 13 -6.89 -14.14 1.43
C ARG A 13 -8.19 -14.18 2.23
N LEU A 14 -8.98 -15.24 2.16
CA LEU A 14 -10.16 -15.45 3.02
C LEU A 14 -10.09 -16.82 3.71
N PRO A 15 -10.61 -16.98 4.95
CA PRO A 15 -11.22 -15.95 5.79
C PRO A 15 -10.19 -15.00 6.41
N TRP A 16 -10.61 -13.75 6.64
CA TRP A 16 -9.81 -12.75 7.33
C TRP A 16 -9.70 -13.04 8.83
N ASN A 17 -8.53 -12.73 9.40
CA ASN A 17 -8.31 -12.66 10.84
C ASN A 17 -8.31 -11.20 11.31
N MET A 18 -8.18 -10.99 12.62
CA MET A 18 -8.22 -9.64 13.22
C MET A 18 -7.08 -8.71 12.74
N ALA A 19 -6.00 -9.26 12.19
CA ALA A 19 -4.88 -8.49 11.64
C ALA A 19 -5.05 -8.16 10.13
N ASP A 20 -6.01 -8.77 9.45
CA ASP A 20 -6.30 -8.48 8.05
C ASP A 20 -7.07 -7.14 7.94
N ASN A 21 -6.49 -6.16 7.26
CA ASN A 21 -7.11 -4.86 7.02
C ASN A 21 -7.79 -4.85 5.64
N GLY A 22 -9.09 -5.18 5.59
CA GLY A 22 -9.88 -5.22 4.36
C GLY A 22 -10.03 -3.89 3.62
N ILE A 23 -9.67 -2.78 4.25
CA ILE A 23 -9.67 -1.41 3.69
C ILE A 23 -8.25 -0.83 3.84
N THR A 24 -7.21 -1.65 3.70
CA THR A 24 -5.85 -1.10 3.72
C THR A 24 -5.68 -0.19 2.51
N TRP A 25 -5.32 1.05 2.78
CA TRP A 25 -4.92 1.99 1.75
C TRP A 25 -3.58 1.49 1.18
N LEU A 26 -3.57 1.08 -0.10
CA LEU A 26 -2.33 0.94 -0.85
C LEU A 26 -1.79 2.33 -1.10
N GLU A 27 -0.81 2.79 -0.31
CA GLU A 27 -0.19 4.10 -0.53
C GLU A 27 0.59 4.04 -1.85
N PRO A 28 0.08 4.63 -2.94
CA PRO A 28 0.68 4.47 -4.26
C PRO A 28 1.91 5.37 -4.42
N THR A 29 2.12 6.28 -3.48
CA THR A 29 3.24 7.23 -3.44
C THR A 29 3.79 7.32 -2.03
N ALA A 30 5.11 7.44 -1.91
CA ALA A 30 5.79 7.80 -0.67
C ALA A 30 5.89 9.33 -0.48
N GLN A 31 5.38 10.13 -1.43
CA GLN A 31 5.32 11.57 -1.28
C GLN A 31 4.19 11.94 -0.30
N CYS A 32 4.53 12.65 0.77
CA CYS A 32 3.57 13.07 1.80
C CYS A 32 3.63 14.58 2.03
N ASN A 33 2.46 15.20 2.26
CA ASN A 33 2.33 16.62 2.62
C ASN A 33 2.17 16.85 4.13
N LEU A 34 2.32 15.81 4.95
CA LEU A 34 2.25 15.90 6.41
C LEU A 34 3.67 15.90 6.98
N ASN A 35 3.92 16.82 7.94
CA ASN A 35 5.12 16.77 8.76
C ASN A 35 4.83 15.95 10.01
N CYS A 36 5.52 14.82 10.18
CA CYS A 36 5.32 13.90 11.29
C CYS A 36 6.67 13.46 11.87
N TYR A 37 6.93 13.84 13.13
CA TYR A 37 8.16 13.49 13.86
C TYR A 37 8.34 11.98 14.08
N GLY A 38 7.23 11.24 14.14
CA GLY A 38 7.22 9.78 14.30
C GLY A 38 7.13 9.01 12.99
N CYS A 39 7.28 9.67 11.83
CA CYS A 39 7.20 8.98 10.55
C CYS A 39 8.54 8.28 10.25
N TYR A 40 8.53 6.96 10.24
CA TYR A 40 9.70 6.15 9.92
C TYR A 40 9.89 5.91 8.41
N ARG A 41 9.05 6.50 7.56
CA ARG A 41 9.04 6.29 6.11
C ARG A 41 9.65 7.51 5.41
N LYS A 42 10.50 7.27 4.41
CA LYS A 42 11.13 8.35 3.64
C LYS A 42 10.09 9.05 2.76
N ASN A 43 10.06 10.38 2.79
CA ASN A 43 9.27 11.20 1.88
C ASN A 43 10.02 11.31 0.53
N ILE A 44 9.61 10.50 -0.46
CA ILE A 44 10.24 10.46 -1.77
C ILE A 44 9.42 11.33 -2.73
N LYS A 45 10.03 12.42 -3.21
CA LYS A 45 9.39 13.30 -4.20
C LYS A 45 9.22 12.54 -5.53
N ASN A 46 8.06 12.70 -6.17
CA ASN A 46 7.70 12.06 -7.43
C ASN A 46 7.68 10.52 -7.40
N SER A 47 7.31 9.95 -6.25
CA SER A 47 7.03 8.52 -6.09
C SER A 47 5.67 8.12 -6.63
#